data_AF-A0A060WDM6-F1
#
_entry.id   AF-A0A060WDM6-F1
#
_cell.length_a   1.000
_cell.length_b   1.000
_cell.length_c   1.000
_cell.angle_alpha   90.00
_cell.angle_beta   90.00
_cell.angle_gamma   90.00
#
_symmetry.space_group_name_H-M   'P 1'
#
loop_
_entity.id
_entity.type
_entity.pdbx_description
1 polymer ?
#
loop_
_entity_poly.entity_id
_entity_poly.type
_entity_poly.pdbx_seq_one_letter_code
_entity_poly.pdbx_strand_id
1 'polypeptide(L)'
;MNNVTFGSEGSGYYETVAGGAGAGPGWTGRSGVHSHMTNTRITDPEILEKRYPVVLEHFSLRPGSGGAGEYRGGDGVIRKLLFRNKVVLSVLTERRSTRPYGLHGGDCGASGLNQLHRADGRVLNLGAKTTVSLEPGDMFCLYTPGGGGYGEEDKQTAGDGRLLKKRRRFNDNFSERGSVFEYRMAQEGV
;
A
#
# COMPACT_ATOMS: atom_id res chain seq x y z
N MET A 1 8.16 -9.97 -0.82
CA MET A 1 7.89 -9.88 0.63
C MET A 1 7.92 -8.41 1.05
N ASN A 2 7.08 -8.00 1.99
CA ASN A 2 7.14 -6.66 2.59
C ASN A 2 7.01 -6.81 4.10
N ASN A 3 8.11 -6.61 4.84
CA ASN A 3 8.11 -6.58 6.29
C ASN A 3 8.41 -5.14 6.73
N VAL A 4 7.59 -4.64 7.65
CA VAL A 4 7.75 -3.32 8.26
C VAL A 4 7.85 -3.53 9.75
N THR A 5 8.91 -3.00 10.34
CA THR A 5 9.12 -3.05 11.78
C THR A 5 9.44 -1.67 12.28
N PHE A 6 8.92 -1.32 13.44
CA PHE A 6 9.37 -0.12 14.12
C PHE A 6 9.30 -0.33 15.62
N GLY A 7 10.09 0.45 16.35
CA GLY A 7 10.11 0.34 17.78
C GLY A 7 10.95 1.40 18.47
N SER A 8 10.81 1.41 19.78
CA SER A 8 11.62 2.16 20.73
C SER A 8 12.10 1.20 21.82
N GLU A 9 12.77 1.70 22.85
CA GLU A 9 13.26 0.89 23.97
C GLU A 9 12.15 0.06 24.66
N GLY A 10 10.92 0.58 24.72
CA GLY A 10 9.80 -0.08 25.40
C GLY A 10 8.73 -0.71 24.49
N SER A 11 8.87 -0.65 23.16
CA SER A 11 7.85 -1.16 22.25
C SER A 11 8.43 -1.63 20.92
N GLY A 12 7.89 -2.75 20.41
CA GLY A 12 8.26 -3.29 19.11
C GLY A 12 7.02 -3.70 18.32
N TYR A 13 6.97 -3.29 17.07
CA TYR A 13 5.96 -3.67 16.10
C TYR A 13 6.61 -4.39 14.91
N TYR A 14 5.95 -5.45 14.45
CA TYR A 14 6.34 -6.20 13.26
C TYR A 14 5.08 -6.53 12.46
N GLU A 15 5.05 -6.16 11.18
CA GLU A 15 3.96 -6.50 10.28
C GLU A 15 4.47 -6.97 8.92
N THR A 16 3.85 -8.02 8.42
CA THR A 16 3.93 -8.45 7.03
C THR A 16 2.82 -7.76 6.24
N VAL A 17 3.19 -7.01 5.21
CA VAL A 17 2.22 -6.23 4.42
C VAL A 17 1.94 -6.94 3.10
N ALA A 18 0.64 -7.08 2.80
CA ALA A 18 0.13 -7.73 1.60
C ALA A 18 0.57 -7.04 0.29
N GLY A 19 0.43 -7.73 -0.84
CA GLY A 19 0.76 -7.19 -2.16
C GLY A 19 -0.11 -7.78 -3.26
N GLY A 20 0.25 -7.53 -4.51
CA GLY A 20 -0.41 -8.15 -5.65
C GLY A 20 0.12 -9.54 -5.92
N ALA A 21 -0.77 -10.52 -6.10
CA ALA A 21 -0.41 -11.85 -6.60
C ALA A 21 -0.26 -11.83 -8.12
N GLY A 22 0.63 -12.65 -8.67
CA GLY A 22 0.77 -12.83 -10.12
C GLY A 22 -0.43 -13.56 -10.74
N ALA A 23 -0.69 -13.27 -12.01
CA ALA A 23 -1.65 -14.00 -12.82
C ALA A 23 -1.02 -15.28 -13.41
N GLY A 24 -1.86 -16.16 -13.98
CA GLY A 24 -1.42 -17.37 -14.65
C GLY A 24 -2.47 -17.93 -15.62
N PRO A 25 -2.23 -19.11 -16.21
CA PRO A 25 -3.10 -19.68 -17.24
C PRO A 25 -4.50 -19.98 -16.70
N GLY A 26 -5.45 -19.09 -16.99
CA GLY A 26 -6.84 -19.21 -16.57
C GLY A 26 -7.22 -18.44 -15.30
N TRP A 27 -6.32 -17.64 -14.70
CA TRP A 27 -6.65 -16.86 -13.50
C TRP A 27 -5.99 -15.48 -13.43
N THR A 28 -6.77 -14.49 -12.99
CA THR A 28 -6.26 -13.17 -12.62
C THR A 28 -5.60 -13.19 -11.24
N GLY A 29 -4.54 -12.41 -11.07
CA GLY A 29 -3.89 -12.22 -9.79
C GLY A 29 -4.78 -11.54 -8.75
N ARG A 30 -4.74 -12.02 -7.51
CA ARG A 30 -5.49 -11.43 -6.39
C ARG A 30 -4.78 -10.20 -5.84
N SER A 31 -5.53 -9.10 -5.70
CA SER A 31 -5.01 -7.85 -5.10
C SER A 31 -4.96 -7.92 -3.57
N GLY A 32 -3.94 -7.27 -2.98
CA GLY A 32 -3.82 -7.05 -1.54
C GLY A 32 -3.82 -8.33 -0.70
N VAL A 33 -3.15 -9.38 -1.17
CA VAL A 33 -3.06 -10.67 -0.48
C VAL A 33 -1.61 -11.02 -0.10
N HIS A 34 -1.45 -11.76 0.99
CA HIS A 34 -0.17 -12.36 1.36
C HIS A 34 0.11 -13.59 0.49
N SER A 35 0.87 -13.43 -0.60
CA SER A 35 1.22 -14.56 -1.49
C SER A 35 2.47 -15.35 -1.06
N HIS A 36 3.37 -14.71 -0.31
CA HIS A 36 4.67 -15.31 0.06
C HIS A 36 4.88 -15.45 1.57
N MET A 37 3.98 -14.89 2.38
CA MET A 37 4.02 -14.95 3.84
C MET A 37 2.60 -15.19 4.37
N THR A 38 2.06 -16.37 4.03
CA THR A 38 0.63 -16.71 4.12
C THR A 38 0.14 -17.06 5.53
N ASN A 39 1.05 -17.24 6.48
CA ASN A 39 0.75 -17.59 7.88
C ASN A 39 0.40 -16.38 8.77
N THR A 40 0.37 -15.18 8.21
CA THR A 40 0.12 -13.94 8.93
C THR A 40 -1.04 -13.18 8.31
N ARG A 41 -1.67 -12.30 9.10
CA ARG A 41 -2.69 -11.35 8.64
C ARG A 41 -2.23 -9.94 8.98
N ILE A 42 -2.85 -8.96 8.33
CA ILE A 42 -2.67 -7.55 8.70
C ILE A 42 -3.09 -7.32 10.15
N THR A 43 -2.46 -6.35 10.81
CA THR A 43 -2.92 -5.88 12.12
C THR A 43 -4.13 -4.99 11.92
N ASP A 44 -5.17 -5.20 12.73
CA ASP A 44 -6.34 -4.32 12.73
C ASP A 44 -5.91 -2.87 13.02
N PRO A 45 -6.34 -1.88 12.20
CA PRO A 45 -5.96 -0.48 12.38
C PRO A 45 -6.18 0.04 13.80
N GLU A 46 -7.33 -0.28 14.40
CA GLU A 46 -7.67 0.16 15.76
C GLU A 46 -6.72 -0.41 16.82
N ILE A 47 -6.28 -1.67 16.65
CA ILE A 47 -5.31 -2.30 17.55
C ILE A 47 -3.92 -1.71 17.37
N LEU A 48 -3.52 -1.42 16.12
CA LEU A 48 -2.27 -0.75 15.79
C LEU A 48 -2.20 0.63 16.48
N GLU A 49 -3.20 1.48 16.25
CA GLU A 49 -3.23 2.86 16.78
C GLU A 49 -3.40 2.90 18.30
N LYS A 50 -4.09 1.91 18.89
CA LYS A 50 -4.25 1.82 20.35
C LYS A 50 -2.97 1.42 21.06
N ARG A 51 -2.16 0.53 20.45
CA ARG A 51 -0.98 -0.07 21.11
C ARG A 51 0.31 0.68 20.81
N TYR A 52 0.38 1.40 19.70
CA TYR A 52 1.62 2.01 19.21
C TYR A 52 1.42 3.49 18.91
N PRO A 53 2.47 4.33 19.06
CA PRO A 53 2.39 5.77 18.86
C PRO A 53 2.42 6.13 17.36
N VAL A 54 1.43 5.65 16.62
CA VAL A 54 1.31 5.77 15.17
C VAL A 54 -0.16 5.89 14.80
N VAL A 55 -0.43 6.68 13.76
CA VAL A 55 -1.75 6.79 13.12
C VAL A 55 -1.66 6.21 11.71
N LEU A 56 -2.59 5.32 11.36
CA LEU A 56 -2.71 4.79 10.01
C LEU A 56 -3.54 5.76 9.17
N GLU A 57 -2.87 6.71 8.54
CA GLU A 57 -3.52 7.74 7.73
C GLU A 57 -4.22 7.16 6.49
N HIS A 58 -3.63 6.13 5.88
CA HIS A 58 -4.15 5.56 4.64
C HIS A 58 -3.88 4.07 4.57
N PHE A 59 -4.90 3.30 4.19
CA PHE A 59 -4.75 1.90 3.82
C PHE A 59 -5.74 1.50 2.73
N SER A 60 -5.22 1.20 1.53
CA SER A 60 -6.06 0.81 0.38
C SER A 60 -5.32 -0.13 -0.56
N LEU A 61 -6.04 -0.71 -1.53
CA LEU A 61 -5.38 -1.24 -2.73
C LEU A 61 -4.64 -0.12 -3.47
N ARG A 62 -3.62 -0.48 -4.24
CA ARG A 62 -2.82 0.41 -5.09
C ARG A 62 -3.29 0.25 -6.55
N PRO A 63 -4.26 1.04 -7.02
CA PRO A 63 -4.91 0.80 -8.31
C PRO A 63 -3.92 0.86 -9.46
N GLY A 64 -4.02 -0.08 -10.39
CA GLY A 64 -3.18 -0.09 -11.60
C GLY A 64 -1.71 -0.47 -11.35
N SER A 65 -1.43 -1.10 -10.21
CA SER A 65 -0.08 -1.64 -9.93
C SER A 65 0.12 -3.07 -10.42
N GLY A 66 -0.96 -3.81 -10.68
CA GLY A 66 -0.92 -5.11 -11.35
C GLY A 66 -0.60 -4.98 -12.84
N GLY A 67 0.24 -5.89 -13.35
CA GLY A 67 0.60 -5.98 -14.76
C GLY A 67 -0.59 -6.37 -15.64
N ALA A 68 -0.66 -5.80 -16.85
CA ALA A 68 -1.66 -6.12 -17.85
C ALA A 68 -1.37 -7.47 -18.53
N GLY A 69 -2.36 -8.00 -19.25
CA GLY A 69 -2.33 -9.28 -19.93
C GLY A 69 -3.74 -9.85 -20.08
N GLU A 70 -3.89 -10.96 -20.80
CA GLU A 70 -5.16 -11.72 -20.87
C GLU A 70 -5.71 -11.95 -19.46
N TYR A 71 -4.83 -12.34 -18.53
CA TYR A 71 -5.10 -12.34 -17.10
C TYR A 71 -4.25 -11.28 -16.40
N ARG A 72 -4.93 -10.31 -15.79
CA ARG A 72 -4.29 -9.21 -15.07
C ARG A 72 -3.67 -9.67 -13.76
N GLY A 73 -2.49 -9.15 -13.45
CA GLY A 73 -1.89 -9.28 -12.12
C GLY A 73 -2.68 -8.52 -11.05
N GLY A 74 -2.56 -8.94 -9.80
CA GLY A 74 -3.22 -8.29 -8.67
C GLY A 74 -2.58 -6.95 -8.32
N ASP A 75 -3.38 -6.01 -7.82
CA ASP A 75 -2.86 -4.74 -7.31
C ASP A 75 -2.22 -4.93 -5.93
N GLY A 76 -1.13 -4.19 -5.68
CA GLY A 76 -0.54 -4.03 -4.36
C GLY A 76 -1.42 -3.23 -3.41
N VAL A 77 -0.82 -2.75 -2.32
CA VAL A 77 -1.48 -1.90 -1.31
C VAL A 77 -0.68 -0.62 -1.07
N ILE A 78 -1.40 0.42 -0.67
CA ILE A 78 -0.85 1.68 -0.17
C ILE A 78 -1.08 1.69 1.33
N ARG A 79 -0.04 1.91 2.13
CA ARG A 79 -0.12 2.06 3.59
C ARG A 79 0.68 3.27 4.02
N LYS A 80 0.08 4.20 4.75
CA LYS A 80 0.74 5.41 5.26
C LYS A 80 0.65 5.45 6.78
N LEU A 81 1.80 5.50 7.45
CA LEU A 81 1.90 5.50 8.90
C LEU A 81 2.51 6.82 9.35
N LEU A 82 1.73 7.65 10.04
CA LEU A 82 2.19 8.88 10.69
C LEU A 82 2.70 8.54 12.09
N PHE A 83 3.95 8.86 12.39
CA PHE A 83 4.56 8.56 13.67
C PHE A 83 4.36 9.71 14.66
N ARG A 84 4.00 9.37 15.89
CA ARG A 84 3.71 10.33 16.96
C ARG A 84 4.83 10.44 17.99
N ASN A 85 5.74 9.46 18.02
CA ASN A 85 6.92 9.43 18.89
C ASN A 85 8.18 9.16 18.07
N LYS A 86 9.34 9.45 18.67
CA LYS A 86 10.63 9.02 18.15
C LYS A 86 10.73 7.49 18.16
N VAL A 87 10.95 6.91 16.98
CA VAL A 87 11.09 5.46 16.79
C VAL A 87 12.16 5.14 15.76
N VAL A 88 12.66 3.91 15.79
CA VAL A 88 13.49 3.37 14.71
C VAL A 88 12.60 2.53 13.81
N LEU A 89 12.52 2.89 12.53
CA LEU A 89 11.84 2.13 11.48
C LEU A 89 12.87 1.27 10.76
N SER A 90 12.61 -0.03 10.64
CA SER A 90 13.33 -0.92 9.73
C SER A 90 12.38 -1.52 8.71
N VAL A 91 12.81 -1.50 7.45
CA VAL A 91 12.03 -1.96 6.31
C VAL A 91 12.81 -3.07 5.64
N LEU A 92 12.17 -4.23 5.46
CA LEU A 92 12.70 -5.35 4.68
C LEU A 92 11.68 -5.70 3.61
N THR A 93 11.87 -5.08 2.45
CA THR A 93 10.95 -5.17 1.32
C THR A 93 11.69 -5.63 0.07
N GLU A 94 10.96 -6.27 -0.84
CA GLU A 94 11.50 -6.78 -2.11
C GLU A 94 10.79 -6.13 -3.31
N ARG A 95 11.31 -6.34 -4.51
CA ARG A 95 10.74 -5.81 -5.77
C ARG A 95 10.70 -4.27 -5.84
N ARG A 96 11.76 -3.61 -5.37
CA ARG A 96 11.97 -2.15 -5.48
C ARG A 96 12.85 -1.78 -6.68
N SER A 97 13.95 -2.51 -6.88
CA SER A 97 14.82 -2.38 -8.06
C SER A 97 14.38 -3.27 -9.23
N THR A 98 13.80 -4.44 -8.93
CA THR A 98 13.26 -5.37 -9.93
C THR A 98 11.75 -5.41 -9.88
N ARG A 99 11.12 -5.41 -11.06
CA ARG A 99 9.66 -5.52 -11.16
C ARG A 99 9.21 -6.99 -11.06
N PRO A 100 8.00 -7.27 -10.54
CA PRO A 100 7.32 -8.54 -10.77
C PRO A 100 7.13 -8.72 -12.28
N TYR A 101 7.76 -9.74 -12.86
CA TYR A 101 7.71 -9.99 -14.30
C TYR A 101 6.33 -10.52 -14.71
N GLY A 102 5.88 -10.17 -15.91
CA GLY A 102 4.77 -10.85 -16.56
C GLY A 102 5.22 -12.11 -17.29
N LEU A 103 4.26 -12.93 -17.70
CA LEU A 103 4.50 -14.23 -18.35
C LEU A 103 3.72 -14.34 -19.66
N HIS A 104 4.29 -15.02 -20.66
CA HIS A 104 3.66 -15.29 -21.96
C HIS A 104 3.05 -14.04 -22.64
N GLY A 105 3.80 -12.94 -22.66
CA GLY A 105 3.33 -11.68 -23.26
C GLY A 105 2.57 -10.75 -22.29
N GLY A 106 2.35 -11.17 -21.04
CA GLY A 106 1.84 -10.30 -19.99
C GLY A 106 2.87 -9.26 -19.55
N ASP A 107 2.37 -8.09 -19.13
CA ASP A 107 3.18 -6.98 -18.65
C ASP A 107 3.67 -7.17 -17.21
N CYS A 108 4.77 -6.49 -16.91
CA CYS A 108 5.31 -6.44 -15.55
C CYS A 108 4.36 -5.67 -14.61
N GLY A 109 4.23 -6.16 -13.38
CA GLY A 109 3.64 -5.38 -12.31
C GLY A 109 4.50 -4.17 -11.95
N ALA A 110 3.89 -3.15 -11.38
CA ALA A 110 4.62 -1.99 -10.85
C ALA A 110 5.54 -2.43 -9.70
N SER A 111 6.75 -1.87 -9.66
CA SER A 111 7.64 -2.02 -8.51
C SER A 111 6.99 -1.42 -7.26
N GLY A 112 7.41 -1.93 -6.10
CA GLY A 112 7.11 -1.27 -4.84
C GLY A 112 7.89 0.03 -4.71
N LEU A 113 7.47 0.88 -3.77
CA LEU A 113 8.11 2.14 -3.43
C LEU A 113 8.00 2.34 -1.92
N ASN A 114 9.08 2.81 -1.30
CA ASN A 114 9.11 3.22 0.09
C ASN A 114 9.45 4.70 0.12
N GLN A 115 8.58 5.52 0.69
CA GLN A 115 8.84 6.95 0.87
C GLN A 115 8.77 7.31 2.34
N LEU A 116 9.60 8.26 2.73
CA LEU A 116 9.59 8.87 4.04
C LEU A 116 9.37 10.36 3.87
N HIS A 117 8.22 10.81 4.33
CA HIS A 117 7.83 12.21 4.36
C HIS A 117 8.25 12.74 5.73
N ARG A 118 9.22 13.65 5.74
CA ARG A 118 9.67 14.31 6.97
C ARG A 118 8.67 15.38 7.38
N ALA A 119 8.57 15.64 8.68
CA ALA A 119 7.73 16.70 9.23
C ALA A 119 8.05 18.10 8.63
N ASP A 120 9.30 18.31 8.19
CA ASP A 120 9.74 19.54 7.52
C ASP A 120 9.42 19.61 6.01
N GLY A 121 8.66 18.64 5.49
CA GLY A 121 8.21 18.59 4.11
C GLY A 121 9.15 17.87 3.13
N ARG A 122 10.35 17.44 3.55
CA ARG A 122 11.24 16.66 2.69
C ARG A 122 10.65 15.27 2.40
N VAL A 123 10.75 14.81 1.16
CA VAL A 123 10.36 13.44 0.77
C VAL A 123 11.62 12.65 0.38
N LEU A 124 11.87 11.57 1.10
CA LEU A 124 13.03 10.70 0.91
C LEU A 124 12.58 9.37 0.33
N ASN A 125 13.22 8.90 -0.74
CA ASN A 125 13.04 7.54 -1.23
C ASN A 125 13.90 6.59 -0.42
N LEU A 126 13.27 5.63 0.25
CA LEU A 126 13.95 4.62 1.04
C LEU A 126 14.26 3.38 0.20
N GLY A 127 15.42 2.79 0.46
CA GLY A 127 15.82 1.53 -0.16
C GLY A 127 14.90 0.36 0.20
N ALA A 128 15.13 -0.78 -0.46
CA ALA A 128 14.38 -2.00 -0.21
C ALA A 128 14.62 -2.55 1.20
N LYS A 129 15.86 -2.44 1.68
CA LYS A 129 16.32 -2.84 3.02
C LYS A 129 17.00 -1.64 3.65
N THR A 130 16.43 -1.09 4.72
CA THR A 130 16.99 0.08 5.39
C THR A 130 16.45 0.22 6.80
N THR A 131 17.22 0.93 7.63
CA THR A 131 16.84 1.33 8.98
C THR A 131 17.05 2.82 9.13
N VAL A 132 16.03 3.53 9.62
CA VAL A 132 16.06 4.98 9.77
C VAL A 132 15.44 5.38 11.10
N SER A 133 15.97 6.44 11.72
CA SER A 133 15.28 7.12 12.82
C SER A 133 14.17 8.01 12.27
N LEU A 134 13.03 7.96 12.94
CA LEU A 134 11.86 8.80 12.69
C LEU A 134 11.65 9.72 13.87
N GLU A 135 11.28 10.95 13.59
CA GLU A 135 10.87 11.93 14.59
C GLU A 135 9.33 12.09 14.55
N PRO A 136 8.70 12.60 15.63
CA PRO A 136 7.28 12.89 15.64
C PRO A 136 6.85 13.77 14.46
N GLY A 137 5.78 13.38 13.77
CA GLY A 137 5.30 14.06 12.56
C GLY A 137 5.84 13.49 11.25
N ASP A 138 6.87 12.64 11.29
CA ASP A 138 7.31 11.91 10.11
C ASP A 138 6.27 10.87 9.69
N MET A 139 6.14 10.65 8.38
CA MET A 139 5.23 9.67 7.80
C MET A 139 5.97 8.70 6.88
N PHE A 140 5.80 7.40 7.14
CA PHE A 140 6.25 6.34 6.24
C PHE A 140 5.13 5.96 5.27
N CYS A 141 5.39 6.08 3.97
CA CYS A 141 4.48 5.68 2.91
C CYS A 141 5.03 4.43 2.20
N LEU A 142 4.31 3.32 2.37
CA LEU A 142 4.59 2.06 1.72
C LEU A 142 3.65 1.84 0.54
N TYR A 143 4.24 1.62 -0.63
CA TYR A 143 3.54 1.17 -1.83
C TYR A 143 4.07 -0.23 -2.15
N THR A 144 3.26 -1.26 -1.91
CA THR A 144 3.70 -2.62 -2.21
C THR A 144 3.63 -2.91 -3.73
N PRO A 145 4.46 -3.84 -4.23
CA PRO A 145 4.43 -4.22 -5.63
C PRO A 145 3.08 -4.85 -6.00
N GLY A 146 2.69 -4.71 -7.27
CA GLY A 146 1.62 -5.51 -7.86
C GLY A 146 2.09 -6.91 -8.24
N GLY A 147 1.24 -7.68 -8.90
CA GLY A 147 1.59 -8.93 -9.56
C GLY A 147 1.87 -8.73 -11.05
N GLY A 148 2.65 -9.61 -11.66
CA GLY A 148 2.79 -9.66 -13.12
C GLY A 148 1.53 -10.21 -13.78
N GLY A 149 1.24 -9.73 -14.99
CA GLY A 149 0.16 -10.27 -15.82
C GLY A 149 0.58 -11.52 -16.60
N TYR A 150 -0.41 -12.19 -17.20
CA TYR A 150 -0.22 -13.39 -18.00
C TYR A 150 -0.96 -13.28 -19.33
N GLY A 151 -0.33 -13.69 -20.42
CA GLY A 151 -0.92 -13.68 -21.76
C GLY A 151 -0.87 -12.29 -22.41
N GLU A 152 -0.88 -12.23 -23.74
CA GLU A 152 -0.98 -10.97 -24.46
C GLU A 152 -2.38 -10.37 -24.28
N GLU A 153 -2.44 -9.07 -23.95
CA GLU A 153 -3.70 -8.36 -23.86
C GLU A 153 -4.21 -8.08 -25.28
N ASP A 154 -5.40 -8.57 -25.62
CA ASP A 154 -5.99 -8.39 -26.95
C ASP A 154 -6.36 -6.90 -27.14
N LYS A 155 -5.48 -6.15 -27.83
CA LYS A 155 -5.53 -4.68 -27.95
C LYS A 155 -6.81 -4.16 -28.58
N GLN A 156 -7.59 -5.00 -29.28
CA GLN A 156 -8.88 -4.62 -29.84
C GLN A 156 -9.96 -4.41 -28.75
N THR A 157 -9.85 -5.10 -27.61
CA THR A 157 -10.74 -4.90 -26.45
C THR A 157 -10.40 -3.66 -25.62
N ALA A 158 -9.20 -3.07 -25.82
CA ALA A 158 -8.78 -1.85 -25.13
C ALA A 158 -9.41 -0.58 -25.72
N GLY A 159 -9.89 -0.63 -26.97
CA GLY A 159 -10.63 0.45 -27.63
C GLY A 159 -12.10 0.52 -27.20
N ASP A 160 -12.67 -0.59 -26.74
CA ASP A 160 -14.00 -0.62 -26.16
C ASP A 160 -13.85 -0.37 -24.66
N GLY A 161 -13.81 0.91 -24.31
CA GLY A 161 -13.85 1.36 -22.93
C GLY A 161 -15.06 0.75 -22.23
N ARG A 162 -14.87 -0.44 -21.64
CA ARG A 162 -15.41 -0.73 -20.32
C ARG A 162 -14.76 0.29 -19.41
N LEU A 163 -15.28 1.53 -19.50
CA LEU A 163 -15.39 2.47 -18.42
C LEU A 163 -15.53 1.59 -17.19
N LEU A 164 -14.48 1.52 -16.38
CA LEU A 164 -14.55 1.07 -15.00
C LEU A 164 -15.84 1.68 -14.52
N LYS A 165 -16.93 0.89 -14.44
CA LYS A 165 -18.32 1.37 -14.26
C LYS A 165 -18.18 2.40 -13.17
N LYS A 166 -18.27 3.69 -13.53
CA LYS A 166 -17.72 4.81 -12.75
C LYS A 166 -18.12 4.52 -11.33
N ARG A 167 -17.17 4.02 -10.51
CA ARG A 167 -17.50 3.25 -9.30
C ARG A 167 -18.37 4.22 -8.53
N ARG A 168 -19.68 3.94 -8.48
CA ARG A 168 -20.70 4.94 -8.14
C ARG A 168 -20.17 5.61 -6.89
N ARG A 169 -19.81 6.90 -6.94
CA ARG A 169 -19.22 7.59 -5.79
C ARG A 169 -20.22 7.31 -4.67
N PHE A 170 -19.84 6.48 -3.71
CA PHE A 170 -20.73 6.11 -2.62
C PHE A 170 -21.00 7.32 -1.70
N ASN A 171 -20.41 8.48 -2.03
CA ASN A 171 -20.32 9.67 -1.21
C ASN A 171 -20.89 10.95 -1.82
N ASP A 172 -21.53 10.95 -3.00
CA ASP A 172 -22.11 12.23 -3.48
C ASP A 172 -23.26 12.73 -2.55
N ASN A 173 -23.78 11.88 -1.65
CA ASN A 173 -24.76 12.22 -0.61
C ASN A 173 -24.33 11.88 0.83
N PHE A 174 -23.06 11.58 1.11
CA PHE A 174 -22.65 11.28 2.48
C PHE A 174 -22.42 12.59 3.26
N SER A 175 -23.37 12.96 4.10
CA SER A 175 -23.17 14.04 5.07
C SER A 175 -22.24 13.54 6.17
N GLU A 176 -21.02 14.06 6.22
CA GLU A 176 -20.07 13.76 7.29
C GLU A 176 -20.66 14.18 8.65
N ARG A 177 -20.58 13.30 9.65
CA ARG A 177 -21.08 13.51 11.02
C ARG A 177 -20.21 12.75 12.01
N GLY A 178 -20.27 13.15 13.29
CA GLY A 178 -19.62 12.47 14.42
C GLY A 178 -18.34 13.17 14.90
N SER A 179 -17.74 12.61 15.94
CA SER A 179 -16.66 13.26 16.73
C SER A 179 -15.42 13.64 15.92
N VAL A 180 -15.05 12.85 14.89
CA VAL A 180 -13.91 13.16 14.01
C VAL A 180 -14.23 14.32 13.06
N PHE A 181 -15.46 14.41 12.57
CA PHE A 181 -15.92 15.52 11.73
C PHE A 181 -16.02 16.82 12.54
N GLU A 182 -16.61 16.74 13.74
CA GLU A 182 -16.71 17.87 14.68
C GLU A 182 -15.32 18.37 15.08
N TYR A 183 -14.38 17.46 15.36
CA TYR A 183 -13.00 17.83 15.67
C TYR A 183 -12.29 18.54 14.50
N ARG A 184 -12.46 18.08 13.26
CA ARG A 184 -11.89 18.77 12.08
C ARG A 184 -12.49 20.16 11.89
N MET A 185 -13.81 20.30 12.01
CA MET A 185 -14.47 21.61 11.89
C MET A 185 -14.02 22.58 12.97
N ALA A 186 -13.76 22.10 14.18
CA ALA A 186 -13.20 22.93 15.25
C ALA A 186 -11.75 23.40 14.98
N GLN A 187 -10.97 22.66 14.17
CA GLN A 187 -9.62 23.04 13.80
C GLN A 187 -9.57 24.03 12.62
N GLU A 188 -10.56 24.02 11.74
CA GLU A 188 -10.65 24.91 10.57
C GLU A 188 -11.27 26.28 10.89
N GLY A 189 -11.77 26.47 12.12
CA GLY A 189 -12.42 27.71 12.59
C GLY A 189 -11.52 28.69 13.36
N VAL A 190 -10.19 28.58 13.25
CA VAL A 190 -9.22 29.50 13.88
C VAL A 190 -8.45 30.28 12.82
#